data_AF-A0A0L0CBF9-F1
#
_entry.id   AF-A0A0L0CBF9-F1
#
_cell.length_a   1.000
_cell.length_b   1.000
_cell.length_c   1.000
_cell.angle_alpha   90.00
_cell.angle_beta   90.00
_cell.angle_gamma   90.00
#
_symmetry.space_group_name_H-M   'P 1'
#
loop_
_entity.id
_entity.type
_entity.pdbx_description
1 polymer ?
#
loop_
_entity_poly.entity_id
_entity_poly.type
_entity_poly.pdbx_seq_one_letter_code
_entity_poly.pdbx_strand_id
1 'polypeptide(L)'
;SKLGGTGGVVWQTTPRFAHWIWQADCPVRDYVIDCDIIELGSGTGCLANLLSPIVLSFLATDQSAVLKLCKENTKHLNNVEILKDQEPTSCEKTLPYI
;
A
#
# COMPACT_ATOMS: atom_id res chain seq x y z
N SER A 1 -7.50 -12.62 -16.54
CA SER A 1 -7.10 -11.55 -15.61
C SER A 1 -7.44 -10.21 -16.24
N LYS A 2 -8.24 -9.35 -15.60
CA LYS A 2 -8.44 -7.96 -16.08
C LYS A 2 -7.17 -7.18 -15.75
N LEU A 3 -6.21 -7.18 -16.66
CA LEU A 3 -4.91 -6.49 -16.57
C LEU A 3 -5.02 -4.94 -16.57
N GLY A 4 -6.18 -4.35 -16.26
CA GLY A 4 -6.48 -2.94 -16.55
C GLY A 4 -7.43 -2.25 -15.57
N GLY A 5 -7.41 -2.62 -14.29
CA GLY A 5 -8.08 -1.85 -13.23
C GLY A 5 -7.23 -0.67 -12.77
N THR A 6 -7.85 0.37 -12.19
CA THR A 6 -7.17 1.56 -11.63
C THR A 6 -6.14 1.23 -10.53
N GLY A 7 -6.26 0.09 -9.86
CA GLY A 7 -5.27 -0.39 -8.89
C GLY A 7 -4.02 -1.05 -9.50
N GLY A 8 -4.03 -1.30 -10.82
CA GLY A 8 -2.92 -1.94 -11.53
C GLY A 8 -1.89 -0.99 -12.12
N VAL A 9 -2.09 0.33 -12.01
CA VAL A 9 -1.20 1.35 -12.56
C VAL A 9 -0.48 2.11 -11.45
N VAL A 10 0.72 2.60 -11.74
CA VAL A 10 1.40 3.57 -10.87
C VAL A 10 0.85 4.95 -11.17
N TRP A 11 0.15 5.53 -10.21
CA TRP A 11 -0.34 6.91 -10.32
C TRP A 11 0.83 7.88 -10.25
N GLN A 12 0.82 8.93 -11.09
CA GLN A 12 1.91 9.92 -11.09
C GLN A 12 2.10 10.62 -9.74
N THR A 13 1.06 10.67 -8.92
CA THR A 13 1.11 11.22 -7.56
C THR A 13 2.03 10.42 -6.65
N THR A 14 2.09 9.09 -6.78
CA THR A 14 2.90 8.22 -5.91
C THR A 14 4.40 8.54 -5.95
N PRO A 15 5.10 8.53 -7.11
CA PRO A 15 6.52 8.84 -7.15
C PRO A 15 6.80 10.32 -6.84
N ARG A 16 5.87 11.23 -7.14
CA ARG A 16 6.01 12.66 -6.79
C ARG A 16 5.92 12.88 -5.29
N PHE A 17 4.97 12.23 -4.62
CA PHE A 17 4.82 12.28 -3.18
C PHE A 17 6.02 11.68 -2.47
N ALA A 18 6.47 10.49 -2.89
CA ALA A 18 7.68 9.89 -2.35
C ALA A 18 8.89 10.82 -2.53
N HIS A 19 9.09 11.35 -3.75
CA HIS A 19 10.18 12.30 -4.02
C HIS A 19 10.13 13.54 -3.12
N TRP A 20 8.93 14.07 -2.86
CA TRP A 20 8.73 15.20 -1.93
C TRP A 20 9.15 14.84 -0.50
N ILE A 21 8.75 13.67 0.02
CA ILE A 21 9.17 13.18 1.35
C ILE A 21 10.70 13.05 1.47
N TRP A 22 11.36 12.63 0.38
CA TRP A 22 12.82 12.52 0.35
C TRP A 22 13.55 13.87 0.37
N GLN A 23 12.87 15.00 0.13
CA GLN A 23 13.51 16.31 0.19
C GLN A 23 13.79 16.75 1.63
N ALA A 24 14.97 17.30 1.86
CA ALA A 24 15.40 17.75 3.19
C ALA A 24 14.54 18.90 3.75
N ASP A 25 13.87 19.67 2.88
CA ASP A 25 12.97 20.77 3.24
C ASP A 25 11.50 20.34 3.37
N CYS A 26 11.21 19.05 3.22
CA CYS A 26 9.87 18.53 3.39
C CYS A 26 9.43 18.67 4.86
N PRO A 27 8.37 19.46 5.15
CA PRO A 27 7.98 19.79 6.52
C PRO A 27 7.49 18.59 7.33
N VAL A 28 7.18 17.48 6.66
CA VAL A 28 6.69 16.25 7.28
C VAL A 28 7.72 15.13 7.32
N ARG A 29 8.91 15.29 6.71
CA ARG A 29 9.90 14.21 6.54
C ARG A 29 10.27 13.54 7.86
N ASP A 30 10.53 14.34 8.89
CA ASP A 30 10.98 13.82 10.18
C ASP A 30 9.87 13.06 10.94
N TYR A 31 8.60 13.22 10.54
CA TYR A 31 7.48 12.43 11.04
C TYR A 31 7.24 11.13 10.24
N VAL A 32 7.94 10.96 9.12
CA VAL A 32 7.87 9.75 8.30
C VAL A 32 9.04 8.81 8.60
N ILE A 33 10.18 9.38 8.98
CA ILE A 33 11.39 8.59 9.26
C ILE A 33 11.22 7.77 10.52
N ASP A 34 11.65 6.51 10.45
CA ASP A 34 11.61 5.54 11.56
C ASP A 34 10.20 5.39 12.19
N CYS A 35 9.15 5.67 11.41
CA CYS A 35 7.76 5.56 11.84
C CYS A 35 7.05 4.38 11.20
N ASP A 36 5.96 3.93 11.83
CA ASP A 36 5.04 2.94 11.26
C ASP A 36 4.02 3.64 10.35
N ILE A 37 3.90 3.17 9.10
CA ILE A 37 2.99 3.75 8.10
C ILE A 37 1.85 2.79 7.80
N ILE A 38 0.64 3.33 7.68
CA ILE A 38 -0.49 2.64 7.04
C ILE A 38 -0.85 3.42 5.78
N GLU A 39 -0.80 2.77 4.62
CA GLU A 39 -1.25 3.35 3.35
C GLU A 39 -2.63 2.82 2.98
N LEU A 40 -3.55 3.73 2.69
CA LEU A 40 -4.89 3.42 2.18
C LEU A 40 -4.88 3.55 0.65
N GLY A 41 -5.23 2.48 -0.06
CA GLY A 41 -5.22 2.46 -1.52
C GLY A 41 -3.82 2.30 -2.09
N SER A 42 -3.04 1.34 -1.55
CA SER A 42 -1.66 1.07 -1.94
C SER A 42 -1.46 0.69 -3.40
N GLY A 43 -2.52 0.26 -4.10
CA GLY A 43 -2.50 -0.10 -5.50
C GLY A 43 -1.41 -1.12 -5.82
N THR A 44 -0.43 -0.69 -6.60
CA THR A 44 0.73 -1.50 -6.99
C THR A 44 1.74 -1.75 -5.86
N GLY A 45 1.61 -1.11 -4.70
CA GLY A 45 2.62 -1.13 -3.63
C GLY A 45 3.85 -0.26 -3.93
N CYS A 46 3.71 0.70 -4.85
CA CYS A 46 4.82 1.55 -5.28
C CYS A 46 5.30 2.49 -4.16
N LEU A 47 4.40 3.07 -3.36
CA LEU A 47 4.81 3.94 -2.26
C LEU A 47 5.58 3.17 -1.19
N ALA A 48 5.11 1.97 -0.83
CA ALA A 48 5.81 1.07 0.08
C ALA A 48 7.25 0.79 -0.38
N ASN A 49 7.45 0.52 -1.68
CA ASN A 49 8.81 0.36 -2.24
C ASN A 49 9.67 1.62 -2.05
N LEU A 50 9.12 2.79 -2.37
CA LEU A 50 9.86 4.05 -2.35
C LEU A 50 10.17 4.59 -0.95
N LEU A 51 9.35 4.24 0.05
CA LEU A 51 9.51 4.71 1.43
C LEU A 51 10.07 3.63 2.39
N SER A 52 10.04 2.34 2.02
CA SER A 52 10.60 1.26 2.84
C SER A 52 12.00 1.52 3.40
N PRO A 53 12.95 2.21 2.72
CA PRO A 53 14.28 2.43 3.28
C PRO A 53 14.35 3.41 4.45
N ILE A 54 13.30 4.20 4.70
CA ILE A 54 13.30 5.27 5.71
C ILE A 54 12.25 5.09 6.80
N VAL A 55 11.37 4.09 6.68
CA VAL A 55 10.28 3.85 7.63
C VAL A 55 10.58 2.62 8.49
N LEU A 56 10.03 2.57 9.70
CA LEU A 56 10.18 1.41 10.58
C LEU A 56 9.39 0.21 10.04
N SER A 57 8.11 0.41 9.76
CA SER A 57 7.24 -0.57 9.13
C SER A 57 6.21 0.08 8.22
N PHE A 58 5.69 -0.69 7.27
CA PHE A 58 4.70 -0.22 6.30
C PHE A 58 3.58 -1.26 6.13
N LEU A 59 2.36 -0.91 6.50
CA LEU A 59 1.16 -1.69 6.23
C LEU A 59 0.46 -1.15 4.98
N ALA A 60 0.59 -1.87 3.87
CA ALA A 60 -0.10 -1.55 2.63
C ALA A 60 -1.51 -2.16 2.62
N THR A 61 -2.51 -1.33 2.34
CA THR A 61 -3.93 -1.71 2.32
C THR A 61 -4.59 -1.29 1.02
N ASP A 62 -5.45 -2.15 0.48
CA ASP A 62 -6.25 -1.90 -0.73
C ASP A 62 -7.42 -2.90 -0.77
N GLN A 63 -8.26 -2.81 -1.80
CA GLN A 63 -9.28 -3.81 -2.07
C GLN A 63 -8.65 -5.16 -2.48
N SER A 64 -9.27 -6.27 -2.08
CA SER A 64 -8.83 -7.66 -2.32
C SER A 64 -8.32 -7.94 -3.74
N ALA A 65 -8.99 -7.38 -4.75
CA ALA A 65 -8.65 -7.55 -6.15
C ALA A 65 -7.25 -7.04 -6.54
N VAL A 66 -6.68 -6.12 -5.75
CA VAL A 66 -5.41 -5.43 -6.05
C VAL A 66 -4.27 -5.91 -5.14
N LEU A 67 -4.58 -6.43 -3.95
CA LEU A 67 -3.60 -6.89 -2.96
C LEU A 67 -2.64 -7.95 -3.51
N LYS A 68 -3.09 -8.82 -4.42
CA LYS A 68 -2.20 -9.81 -5.06
C LYS A 68 -1.05 -9.15 -5.81
N LEU A 69 -1.31 -8.07 -6.55
CA LEU A 69 -0.28 -7.33 -7.28
C LEU A 69 0.64 -6.59 -6.31
N CYS A 70 0.06 -5.90 -5.32
CA CYS A 70 0.80 -5.20 -4.28
C CYS A 70 1.81 -6.15 -3.59
N LYS A 71 1.35 -7.35 -3.21
CA LYS A 71 2.17 -8.38 -2.57
C LYS A 71 3.32 -8.85 -3.46
N GLU A 72 3.07 -9.12 -4.74
CA GLU A 72 4.14 -9.55 -5.66
C GLU A 72 5.23 -8.48 -5.83
N ASN A 73 4.83 -7.20 -5.86
CA ASN A 73 5.75 -6.08 -6.01
C ASN A 73 6.54 -5.74 -4.73
N THR A 74 6.07 -6.16 -3.56
CA THR A 74 6.68 -5.82 -2.25
C THR A 74 7.30 -7.02 -1.54
N LYS A 75 7.15 -8.25 -2.05
CA LYS A 75 7.63 -9.50 -1.40
C LYS A 75 9.12 -9.57 -1.04
N HIS A 76 9.93 -8.68 -1.59
CA HIS A 76 11.37 -8.62 -1.35
C HIS A 76 11.73 -7.65 -0.19
N LEU A 77 10.76 -6.90 0.31
CA LEU A 77 10.90 -5.95 1.41
C LEU A 77 10.57 -6.65 2.72
N ASN A 78 11.41 -6.46 3.75
CA ASN A 78 11.28 -7.14 5.04
C ASN A 78 10.45 -6.35 6.06
N ASN A 79 10.17 -5.07 5.80
CA ASN A 79 9.40 -4.18 6.66
C ASN A 79 8.05 -3.76 6.05
N VAL A 80 7.57 -4.48 5.02
CA VAL A 80 6.28 -4.21 4.38
C VAL A 80 5.34 -5.38 4.60
N GLU A 81 4.19 -5.11 5.20
CA GLU A 81 3.09 -6.04 5.37
C GLU A 81 1.92 -5.66 4.47
N ILE A 82 1.26 -6.67 3.91
CA ILE A 82 0.02 -6.48 3.15
C ILE A 82 -1.13 -6.96 4.03
N LEU A 83 -2.12 -6.10 4.27
CA LEU A 83 -3.30 -6.50 5.04
C LEU A 83 -3.96 -7.69 4.34
N LYS A 84 -4.13 -8.80 5.06
CA LYS A 84 -4.80 -9.98 4.51
C LYS A 84 -6.29 -9.69 4.43
N ASP A 85 -6.92 -10.15 3.34
CA ASP A 85 -8.38 -10.25 3.33
C ASP A 85 -8.82 -11.04 4.56
N GLN A 86 -9.69 -10.46 5.37
CA GLN A 86 -10.43 -11.26 6.33
C GLN A 86 -11.37 -12.15 5.53
N GLU A 87 -11.28 -13.47 5.72
CA GLU A 87 -12.35 -14.33 5.21
C GLU A 87 -13.66 -13.82 5.82
N PRO A 88 -14.72 -13.62 5.03
CA PRO A 88 -15.99 -13.18 5.56
C PRO A 88 -16.42 -14.15 6.65
N THR A 89 -16.75 -13.59 7.82
CA THR A 89 -17.20 -14.38 8.95
C THR A 89 -18.46 -15.16 8.54
N SER A 90 -18.71 -16.33 9.14
CA SER A 90 -19.86 -17.17 8.75
C SER A 90 -21.21 -16.44 8.81
N CYS A 91 -21.31 -15.37 9.60
CA CYS A 91 -22.48 -14.51 9.73
C CYS A 91 -22.73 -13.56 8.54
N GLU A 92 -21.71 -13.22 7.75
CA GLU A 92 -21.84 -12.30 6.60
C GLU A 92 -22.25 -13.02 5.30
N LYS A 93 -22.19 -14.36 5.29
CA LYS A 93 -22.59 -15.19 4.13
C LYS A 93 -24.10 -15.19 3.86
N THR A 94 -24.91 -14.57 4.72
CA THR A 94 -26.38 -14.59 4.64
C THR A 94 -27.03 -13.28 4.19
N LEU A 95 -26.26 -12.21 3.91
CA LEU A 95 -26.85 -10.99 3.36
C LEU A 95 -26.81 -11.05 1.82
N PRO A 96 -27.95 -11.22 1.13
CA PRO A 96 -27.98 -11.01 -0.31
C PRO A 96 -27.60 -9.55 -0.57
N TYR A 97 -26.68 -9.32 -1.51
CA TYR A 97 -26.46 -8.00 -2.08
C TYR A 97 -27.81 -7.49 -2.62
N ILE A 98 -28.40 -6.51 -1.93
CA ILE A 98 -29.55 -5.72 -2.41
C ILE A 98 -29.00 -4.58 -3.27
#